data_AF-A0A820P4P8-F1
#
_entry.id   AF-A0A820P4P8-F1
#
_cell.length_a   1.000
_cell.length_b   1.000
_cell.length_c   1.000
_cell.angle_alpha   90.00
_cell.angle_beta   90.00
_cell.angle_gamma   90.00
#
_symmetry.space_group_name_H-M   'P 1'
#
loop_
_entity.id
_entity.type
_entity.pdbx_description
1 polymer ?
#
loop_
_entity_poly.entity_id
_entity_poly.type
_entity_poly.pdbx_seq_one_letter_code
_entity_poly.pdbx_strand_id
1 'polypeptide(L)' 'MRYFSDDSTYPLSDPMLDQFCLRILPEIHHRIKWLNLESSCMKQILLATNYPNLCGLGLYNIDSEKALSLFIGKTLQFFH' A
#
# COMPACT_ATOMS: atom_id res chain seq x y z
N MET A 1 12.24 -26.37 -22.73
CA MET A 1 11.31 -25.97 -21.67
C MET A 1 11.55 -24.49 -21.41
N ARG A 2 10.66 -23.60 -21.84
CA ARG A 2 10.77 -22.16 -21.57
C ARG A 2 10.08 -21.90 -20.23
N TYR A 3 10.84 -21.42 -19.25
CA TYR A 3 10.29 -20.89 -18.01
C TYR A 3 9.63 -19.55 -18.35
N PHE A 4 8.30 -19.52 -18.33
CA PHE A 4 7.55 -18.26 -18.32
C PHE A 4 7.59 -17.76 -16.88
N SER A 5 8.39 -16.71 -16.65
CA SER A 5 8.23 -15.85 -15.48
C SER A 5 6.93 -15.08 -15.69
N ASP A 6 5.83 -15.67 -15.23
CA ASP A 6 4.53 -15.00 -15.17
C ASP A 6 4.56 -14.06 -13.95
N ASP A 7 5.21 -12.91 -14.13
CA ASP A 7 5.21 -11.79 -13.17
C ASP A 7 3.89 -11.02 -13.29
N SER A 8 2.77 -11.76 -13.29
CA SER A 8 1.43 -11.19 -13.24
C SER A 8 1.05 -11.01 -11.79
N THR A 9 1.61 -9.98 -11.16
CA THR A 9 0.90 -9.31 -10.06
C THR A 9 -0.34 -8.67 -10.67
N TYR A 10 -1.39 -9.47 -10.84
CA TYR A 10 -2.70 -8.98 -11.20
C TYR A 10 -3.06 -7.89 -10.19
N PRO A 11 -3.48 -6.69 -10.62
CA PRO A 11 -3.99 -5.70 -9.69
C PRO A 11 -5.07 -6.39 -8.87
N LEU A 12 -4.93 -6.37 -7.54
CA LEU A 12 -5.93 -6.92 -6.63
C LEU A 12 -7.28 -6.41 -7.12
N SER A 13 -8.13 -7.33 -7.57
CA SER A 13 -9.49 -6.94 -7.93
C SER A 13 -10.10 -6.29 -6.69
N ASP A 14 -10.80 -5.17 -6.86
CA ASP A 14 -11.40 -4.38 -5.76
C ASP A 14 -12.04 -5.28 -4.66
N PRO A 15 -12.75 -6.39 -5.00
CA PRO A 15 -13.31 -7.29 -3.99
C PRO A 15 -12.28 -7.97 -3.06
N MET A 16 -11.10 -8.34 -3.57
CA MET A 16 -10.04 -8.93 -2.76
C MET A 16 -9.39 -7.90 -1.86
N LEU A 17 -9.22 -6.68 -2.37
CA LEU A 17 -8.70 -5.55 -1.60
C LEU A 17 -9.67 -5.16 -0.48
N ASP A 18 -10.97 -5.09 -0.76
CA ASP A 18 -12.02 -4.86 0.22
C ASP A 18 -12.02 -5.94 1.31
N GLN A 19 -11.93 -7.21 0.90
CA GLN A 19 -11.86 -8.31 1.86
C GLN A 19 -10.62 -8.20 2.75
N PHE A 20 -9.47 -7.85 2.19
CA PHE A 20 -8.25 -7.62 2.96
C PHE A 20 -8.44 -6.48 3.95
N CYS A 21 -8.89 -5.32 3.49
CA CYS A 21 -9.09 -4.12 4.31
C CYS A 21 -10.12 -4.31 5.44
N LEU A 22 -11.21 -5.04 5.16
CA LEU A 22 -12.32 -5.19 6.12
C LEU A 22 -12.16 -6.37 7.07
N ARG A 23 -11.46 -7.44 6.68
CA ARG A 23 -11.40 -8.68 7.48
C ARG A 23 -10.02 -9.02 8.01
N ILE A 24 -8.98 -8.82 7.21
CA ILE A 24 -7.63 -9.29 7.56
C ILE A 24 -6.87 -8.18 8.27
N LEU A 25 -6.89 -6.99 7.67
CA LEU A 25 -6.12 -5.84 8.12
C LEU A 25 -6.43 -5.43 9.58
N PRO A 26 -7.69 -5.40 10.05
CA PRO A 26 -8.00 -5.10 11.46
C PRO A 26 -7.44 -6.11 12.46
N GLU A 27 -7.15 -7.34 12.04
CA GLU A 27 -6.58 -8.37 12.92
C GLU A 27 -5.06 -8.24 13.04
N ILE A 28 -4.40 -7.69 12.01
CA ILE A 28 -2.93 -7.68 11.92
C ILE A 28 -2.29 -6.29 12.00
N HIS A 29 -3.06 -5.20 11.88
CA HIS A 29 -2.56 -3.83 11.78
C HIS A 29 -1.57 -3.43 12.89
N HIS A 30 -1.81 -3.90 14.11
CA HIS A 30 -0.95 -3.61 15.27
C HIS A 30 0.41 -4.32 15.19
N ARG A 31 0.59 -5.33 14.33
CA ARG A 31 1.86 -6.06 14.17
C ARG A 31 2.66 -5.58 12.96
N ILE A 32 2.03 -4.82 12.08
CA ILE A 32 2.66 -4.38 10.84
C ILE A 32 3.68 -3.27 11.14
N LYS A 33 4.94 -3.56 10.83
CA LYS A 33 6.06 -2.61 10.94
C LYS A 33 6.44 -1.98 9.61
N TRP A 34 6.15 -2.66 8.50
CA TRP A 34 6.48 -2.23 7.16
C TRP A 34 5.33 -2.51 6.21
N LEU A 35 4.96 -1.53 5.40
CA LEU A 35 3.96 -1.65 4.35
C LEU A 35 4.58 -1.29 3.01
N ASN A 36 4.49 -2.19 2.04
CA ASN A 36 4.84 -1.90 0.65
C ASN A 36 3.57 -1.97 -0.17
N LEU A 37 3.12 -0.82 -0.68
CA LEU A 37 1.82 -0.68 -1.32
C LEU A 37 1.96 -0.23 -2.77
N GLU A 38 1.12 -0.78 -3.62
CA GLU A 38 0.90 -0.22 -4.94
C GLU A 38 0.15 1.12 -4.81
N SER A 39 0.55 2.11 -5.62
CA SER A 39 -0.03 3.46 -5.55
C SER A 39 -1.55 3.49 -5.76
N SER A 40 -2.08 2.57 -6.56
CA SER A 40 -3.51 2.37 -6.86
C SER A 40 -4.33 2.05 -5.61
N CYS A 41 -3.80 1.21 -4.72
CA CYS A 41 -4.50 0.72 -3.52
C CYS A 41 -4.14 1.49 -2.24
N MET A 42 -3.07 2.29 -2.29
CA MET A 42 -2.50 3.00 -1.14
C MET A 42 -3.56 3.73 -0.31
N LYS A 43 -4.44 4.52 -0.95
CA LYS A 43 -5.44 5.31 -0.24
C LYS A 43 -6.41 4.44 0.54
N GLN A 44 -6.86 3.32 -0.03
CA GLN A 44 -7.80 2.43 0.63
C GLN A 44 -7.14 1.77 1.86
N ILE A 45 -5.94 1.21 1.69
CA ILE A 45 -5.24 0.48 2.75
C ILE A 45 -4.80 1.41 3.90
N LEU A 46 -4.30 2.61 3.58
CA LEU A 46 -3.87 3.57 4.60
C LEU A 46 -5.03 4.18 5.38
N LEU A 47 -6.23 4.25 4.80
CA LEU A 47 -7.42 4.78 5.48
C LEU A 47 -8.25 3.70 6.17
N ALA A 48 -8.06 2.43 5.85
CA ALA A 48 -8.85 1.33 6.41
C ALA A 48 -8.62 1.11 7.92
N THR A 49 -7.44 1.49 8.45
CA THR A 49 -7.12 1.34 9.88
C THR A 49 -5.96 2.23 10.30
N ASN A 50 -5.68 2.27 11.60
CA ASN A 50 -4.49 2.91 12.17
C ASN A 50 -3.35 1.88 12.28
N TYR A 51 -2.09 2.28 12.05
CA TYR A 51 -0.94 1.38 12.14
C TYR A 51 0.02 1.82 13.25
N PRO A 52 -0.24 1.45 14.51
CA PRO A 52 0.46 2.03 15.66
C PRO A 52 1.96 1.69 15.72
N ASN A 53 2.39 0.62 15.05
CA ASN A 53 3.77 0.15 15.05
C ASN A 53 4.46 0.28 13.69
N LEU A 54 3.87 1.04 12.75
CA LEU A 54 4.44 1.22 11.42
C LEU A 54 5.71 2.08 11.50
N CYS A 55 6.82 1.51 11.08
CA CYS A 55 8.12 2.18 11.01
C CYS A 55 8.48 2.61 9.58
N GLY A 56 7.88 1.99 8.56
CA GLY A 56 8.18 2.31 7.18
C GLY A 56 7.07 2.01 6.19
N LEU A 57 7.01 2.85 5.15
CA LEU A 57 6.05 2.78 4.06
C LEU A 57 6.80 2.90 2.73
N GLY A 58 6.75 1.85 1.91
CA GLY A 58 7.20 1.84 0.53
C GLY A 58 6.02 1.97 -0.42
N LEU A 59 6.19 2.77 -1.46
CA LEU A 59 5.21 2.94 -2.54
C LEU A 59 5.85 2.56 -3.87
N TYR A 60 5.15 1.76 -4.67
CA TYR A 60 5.60 1.36 -6.00
C TYR A 60 4.48 1.52 -7.03
N ASN A 61 4.85 1.43 -8.33
CA ASN A 61 3.98 1.76 -9.46
C ASN A 61 3.32 3.14 -9.30
N ILE A 62 4.10 4.12 -8.82
CA ILE A 62 3.62 5.49 -8.68
C ILE A 62 3.59 6.10 -10.08
N ASP A 63 2.39 6.38 -10.56
CA ASP A 63 2.20 7.22 -11.73
C ASP A 63 2.81 8.60 -11.43
N SER A 64 3.75 9.05 -12.27
CA SER A 64 4.50 10.29 -12.08
C SER A 64 3.60 11.51 -11.92
N GLU A 65 2.41 11.52 -12.55
CA GLU A 65 1.44 12.60 -12.41
C GLU A 65 0.72 12.58 -11.05
N LYS A 66 0.44 11.38 -10.52
CA LYS A 66 -0.18 11.20 -9.21
C LYS A 66 0.82 11.40 -8.07
N ALA A 67 2.09 11.09 -8.29
CA ALA A 67 3.18 11.34 -7.34
C ALA A 67 3.19 12.79 -6.86
N LEU A 68 3.12 13.74 -7.80
CA LEU A 68 3.09 15.17 -7.50
C LEU A 68 1.91 15.53 -6.58
N SER A 69 0.72 14.99 -6.83
CA SER A 69 -0.47 15.26 -6.01
C SER A 69 -0.37 14.71 -4.57
N LEU A 70 0.38 13.62 -4.36
CA LEU A 70 0.56 13.01 -3.04
C LEU A 70 1.54 13.78 -2.16
N PHE A 71 2.59 14.36 -2.76
CA PHE A 71 3.61 15.13 -2.04
C PHE A 71 3.27 16.61 -1.85
N ILE A 72 2.40 17.19 -2.69
CA ILE A 72 1.98 18.59 -2.58
C ILE A 72 1.01 18.82 -1.38
N GLY A 73 0.34 17.77 -0.88
CA GLY A 73 -0.66 17.89 0.20
C GLY A 73 -0.19 17.59 1.62
N LYS A 74 0.94 16.89 1.80
CA LYS A 74 1.48 16.56 3.13
C LYS A 74 3.00 16.53 3.10
N THR A 75 3.61 17.56 3.68
CA THR A 75 5.00 17.55 4.14
C THR A 75 5.17 16.38 5.10
N LEU A 76 5.62 15.22 4.61
CA LEU A 76 6.08 14.12 5.45
C LEU A 76 7.43 14.56 6.02
N GLN A 77 7.41 15.17 7.21
CA GLN A 77 8.62 15.43 7.97
C GLN A 77 9.21 14.09 8.42
N PHE A 78 10.23 13.62 7.70
CA PHE A 78 11.14 12.62 8.22
C PHE A 78 12.16 13.34 9.10
N PHE A 79 12.08 13.15 10.42
CA PHE A 79 13.13 13.58 11.32
C PHE A 79 14.35 12.64 11.16
N HIS A 80 15.52 13.27 11.04
CA HIS A 80 16.85 12.66 10.96
C HIS A 80 17.27 12.06 12.31
#